data_AF-A0A0A1TWG6-F1
#
_entry.id   AF-A0A0A1TWG6-F1
#
_cell.length_a   1.000
_cell.length_b   1.000
_cell.length_c   1.000
_cell.angle_alpha   90.00
_cell.angle_beta   90.00
_cell.angle_gamma   90.00
#
_symmetry.space_group_name_H-M   'P 1'
#
loop_
_entity.id
_entity.type
_entity.pdbx_description
1 polymer ?
#
loop_
_entity_poly.entity_id
_entity_poly.type
_entity_poly.pdbx_seq_one_letter_code
_entity_poly.pdbx_strand_id
1 'polypeptide(L)'
;MKKTLNDPNSKPNEKVRHEYIIDMANGIFYLHNNGILHRDIKPANLLIFSTEMEDTILAKLTDFGSSRNLNQLMKNMTFTKGIGTPAYMAPEILKKERYQMPSDIFSFAITMYETFAWRAAYSKEKFKFEWSIADFVSHGNRLEKDDNISTEEFDIIQKAWCAEPDKRTKINEIINALKSLV
;
A
#
# COMPACT_ATOMS: atom_id res chain seq x y z
N MET A 1 -15.45 11.80 13.71
CA MET A 1 -15.60 11.38 12.29
C MET A 1 -14.32 10.68 11.89
N LYS A 2 -14.37 9.47 11.31
CA LYS A 2 -13.16 8.80 10.80
C LYS A 2 -12.71 9.53 9.54
N LYS A 3 -11.61 10.30 9.61
CA LYS A 3 -10.96 10.83 8.41
C LYS A 3 -10.01 9.76 7.87
N THR A 4 -10.10 9.51 6.58
CA THR A 4 -9.17 8.65 5.84
C THR A 4 -8.55 9.48 4.71
N LEU A 5 -7.49 8.97 4.09
CA LEU A 5 -6.73 9.68 3.04
C LEU A 5 -7.55 10.13 1.81
N ASN A 6 -8.80 9.67 1.66
CA ASN A 6 -9.61 9.94 0.47
C ASN A 6 -10.62 11.09 0.63
N ASP A 7 -10.44 11.99 1.60
CA ASP A 7 -11.26 13.22 1.69
C ASP A 7 -10.76 14.26 0.66
N PRO A 8 -11.50 14.52 -0.43
CA PRO A 8 -11.04 15.40 -1.50
C PRO A 8 -11.04 16.88 -1.09
N ASN A 9 -11.70 17.26 0.01
CA ASN A 9 -11.83 18.65 0.43
C ASN A 9 -10.72 19.12 1.39
N SER A 10 -9.76 18.26 1.73
CA SER A 10 -8.68 18.61 2.65
C SER A 10 -7.37 17.94 2.26
N LYS A 11 -6.80 18.29 1.09
CA LYS A 11 -5.44 17.86 0.72
C LYS A 11 -4.44 18.40 1.77
N PRO A 12 -3.81 17.54 2.58
CA PRO A 12 -2.78 17.99 3.50
C PRO A 12 -1.55 18.45 2.73
N ASN A 13 -0.70 19.23 3.38
CA ASN A 13 0.60 19.56 2.80
C ASN A 13 1.44 18.28 2.58
N GLU A 14 2.47 18.41 1.76
CA GLU A 14 3.33 17.29 1.36
C GLU A 14 4.01 16.58 2.54
N LYS A 15 4.47 17.32 3.55
CA LYS A 15 5.14 16.76 4.74
C LYS A 15 4.19 15.88 5.55
N VAL A 16 2.96 16.34 5.77
CA VAL A 16 1.92 15.57 6.47
C VAL A 16 1.59 14.29 5.71
N ARG A 17 1.54 14.34 4.37
CA ARG A 17 1.32 13.14 3.54
C ARG A 17 2.48 12.14 3.64
N HIS A 18 3.72 12.61 3.70
CA HIS A 18 4.88 11.76 3.97
C HIS A 18 4.78 11.07 5.32
N GLU A 19 4.43 11.81 6.38
CA GLU A 19 4.27 11.23 7.72
C GLU A 19 3.15 10.18 7.77
N TYR A 20 2.02 10.40 7.09
CA TYR A 20 0.97 9.38 6.99
C TYR A 20 1.47 8.06 6.37
N ILE A 21 2.30 8.16 5.33
CA ILE A 21 2.89 6.98 4.69
C ILE A 21 3.93 6.32 5.59
N ILE A 22 4.75 7.09 6.31
CA ILE A 22 5.73 6.58 7.27
C ILE A 22 5.02 5.86 8.43
N ASP A 23 3.95 6.43 8.97
CA ASP A 23 3.13 5.81 10.02
C ASP A 23 2.50 4.49 9.56
N MET A 24 1.96 4.46 8.34
CA MET A 24 1.44 3.23 7.75
C MET A 24 2.54 2.18 7.58
N ALA A 25 3.72 2.58 7.09
CA ALA A 25 4.87 1.70 6.90
C ALA A 25 5.36 1.11 8.23
N ASN A 26 5.40 1.91 9.30
CA ASN A 26 5.72 1.44 10.65
C ASN A 26 4.72 0.39 11.14
N GLY A 27 3.42 0.59 10.85
CA GLY A 27 2.38 -0.41 11.13
C GLY A 27 2.61 -1.72 10.37
N ILE A 28 2.91 -1.65 9.07
CA ILE A 28 3.23 -2.82 8.24
C ILE A 28 4.48 -3.53 8.76
N PHE A 29 5.54 -2.79 9.08
CA PHE A 29 6.77 -3.33 9.64
C PHE A 29 6.52 -4.11 10.93
N TYR A 30 5.71 -3.54 11.84
CA TYR A 30 5.32 -4.22 13.06
C TYR A 30 4.60 -5.55 12.80
N LEU A 31 3.63 -5.56 11.88
CA LEU A 31 2.91 -6.79 11.52
C LEU A 31 3.85 -7.85 10.93
N HIS A 32 4.68 -7.46 9.96
CA HIS A 32 5.61 -8.37 9.29
C HIS A 32 6.62 -8.97 10.26
N ASN A 33 7.16 -8.17 11.19
CA ASN A 33 8.09 -8.67 12.21
C ASN A 33 7.44 -9.66 13.19
N ASN A 34 6.11 -9.63 13.33
CA ASN A 34 5.33 -10.58 14.12
C ASN A 34 4.76 -11.74 13.28
N GLY A 35 5.18 -11.87 12.01
CA GLY A 35 4.71 -12.91 11.10
C GLY A 35 3.24 -12.76 10.70
N ILE A 36 2.69 -11.54 10.75
CA ILE A 36 1.31 -11.23 10.41
C ILE A 36 1.27 -10.52 9.05
N LEU A 37 0.39 -10.99 8.16
CA LEU A 37 0.04 -10.30 6.91
C LEU A 37 -1.21 -9.48 7.12
N HIS A 38 -1.27 -8.28 6.55
CA HIS A 38 -2.46 -7.45 6.58
C HIS A 38 -3.49 -7.89 5.53
N ARG A 39 -3.05 -8.08 4.27
CA ARG A 39 -3.82 -8.54 3.09
C ARG A 39 -4.87 -7.57 2.52
N ASP A 40 -5.06 -6.40 3.11
CA ASP A 40 -5.92 -5.34 2.55
C ASP A 40 -5.34 -3.93 2.81
N ILE A 41 -4.07 -3.73 2.45
CA ILE A 41 -3.40 -2.42 2.54
C ILE A 41 -3.96 -1.50 1.46
N LYS A 42 -4.54 -0.36 1.87
CA LYS A 42 -5.11 0.68 0.99
C LYS A 42 -5.33 1.99 1.78
N PRO A 43 -5.48 3.15 1.12
CA PRO A 43 -5.70 4.43 1.81
C PRO A 43 -6.94 4.45 2.72
N ALA A 44 -8.01 3.74 2.33
CA ALA A 44 -9.23 3.64 3.14
C ALA A 44 -9.02 2.95 4.50
N ASN A 45 -7.94 2.16 4.63
CA ASN A 45 -7.55 1.46 5.86
C ASN A 45 -6.46 2.22 6.63
N LEU A 46 -6.23 3.50 6.31
CA LEU A 46 -5.41 4.40 7.10
C LEU A 46 -6.30 5.43 7.81
N LEU A 47 -6.37 5.35 9.14
CA LEU A 47 -7.12 6.30 9.96
C LEU A 47 -6.24 7.48 10.32
N ILE A 48 -6.70 8.68 9.99
CA ILE A 48 -6.03 9.94 10.32
C ILE A 48 -6.46 10.40 11.71
N PHE A 49 -5.48 10.64 12.58
CA PHE A 49 -5.67 11.15 13.94
C PHE A 49 -5.38 12.63 14.04
N SER A 50 -4.37 13.10 13.31
CA SER A 50 -3.95 14.50 13.32
C SER A 50 -3.41 14.96 11.97
N THR A 51 -3.41 16.27 11.78
CA THR A 51 -2.72 16.98 10.69
C THR A 51 -1.57 17.84 11.21
N GLU A 52 -1.42 17.92 12.53
CA GLU A 52 -0.40 18.74 13.18
C GLU A 52 0.90 17.94 13.26
N MET A 53 1.99 18.53 12.77
CA MET A 53 3.30 17.87 12.68
C MET A 53 3.98 17.71 14.05
N GLU A 54 3.48 18.41 15.07
CA GLU A 54 3.95 18.31 16.45
C GLU A 54 3.47 17.02 17.13
N ASP A 55 2.43 16.38 16.60
CA ASP A 55 1.93 15.11 17.14
C ASP A 55 2.86 13.94 16.79
N THR A 56 3.02 13.02 17.74
CA THR A 56 3.91 11.86 17.55
C THR A 56 3.37 10.84 16.54
N ILE A 57 2.05 10.76 16.36
CA ILE A 57 1.39 9.83 15.45
C ILE A 57 0.26 10.56 14.74
N LEU A 58 0.33 10.59 13.43
CA LEU A 58 -0.57 11.31 12.55
C LEU A 58 -1.61 10.35 11.96
N ALA A 59 -1.23 9.09 11.72
CA ALA A 59 -2.10 8.05 11.20
C ALA A 59 -1.86 6.66 11.82
N LYS A 60 -2.86 5.76 11.74
CA LYS A 60 -2.69 4.34 12.08
C LYS A 60 -3.38 3.44 11.08
N LEU A 61 -2.69 2.34 10.74
CA LEU A 61 -3.25 1.24 9.97
C LEU A 61 -4.40 0.57 10.74
N THR A 62 -5.50 0.29 10.05
CA THR A 62 -6.71 -0.34 10.61
C THR A 62 -7.20 -1.49 9.71
N ASP A 63 -8.27 -2.15 10.17
CA ASP A 63 -9.01 -3.19 9.46
C ASP A 63 -8.24 -4.50 9.28
N PHE A 64 -7.97 -5.11 10.44
CA PHE A 64 -7.30 -6.40 10.54
C PHE A 64 -8.23 -7.60 10.29
N GLY A 65 -9.46 -7.40 9.80
CA GLY A 65 -10.41 -8.49 9.55
C GLY A 65 -9.88 -9.51 8.54
N SER A 66 -9.10 -9.01 7.60
CA SER A 66 -8.37 -9.79 6.61
C SER A 66 -7.00 -10.27 7.09
N SER A 67 -6.48 -9.84 8.24
CA SER A 67 -5.12 -10.18 8.64
C SER A 67 -4.96 -11.64 9.06
N ARG A 68 -3.80 -12.24 8.78
CA ARG A 68 -3.51 -13.65 9.13
C ARG A 68 -2.06 -13.85 9.51
N ASN A 69 -1.82 -14.77 10.43
CA ASN A 69 -0.47 -15.22 10.77
C ASN A 69 0.05 -16.19 9.70
N LEU A 70 1.28 -16.00 9.23
CA LEU A 70 1.93 -16.84 8.22
C LEU A 70 2.03 -18.30 8.66
N ASN A 71 2.34 -18.55 9.94
CA ASN A 71 2.43 -19.91 10.47
C ASN A 71 1.07 -20.63 10.42
N GLN A 72 -0.04 -19.90 10.57
CA GLN A 72 -1.39 -20.46 10.41
C GLN A 72 -1.74 -20.68 8.94
N LEU A 73 -1.34 -19.78 8.03
CA LEU A 73 -1.53 -19.95 6.59
C LEU A 73 -0.78 -21.17 6.04
N MET A 74 0.41 -21.48 6.57
CA MET A 74 1.17 -22.67 6.17
C MET A 74 0.51 -23.97 6.67
N LYS A 75 -0.17 -23.93 7.83
CA LYS A 75 -0.86 -25.09 8.42
C LYS A 75 -2.25 -25.33 7.83
N ASN A 76 -2.97 -24.26 7.52
CA ASN A 76 -4.32 -24.33 6.96
C ASN A 76 -4.24 -24.23 5.43
N MET A 77 -4.26 -25.38 4.74
CA MET A 77 -4.29 -25.46 3.27
C MET A 77 -5.54 -24.84 2.60
N THR A 78 -6.47 -24.29 3.38
CA THR A 78 -7.58 -23.49 2.85
C THR A 78 -7.06 -22.13 2.38
N PHE A 79 -6.69 -22.07 1.10
CA PHE A 79 -6.46 -20.83 0.38
C PHE A 79 -7.78 -20.03 0.39
N THR A 80 -7.93 -19.05 1.27
CA THR A 80 -8.99 -18.05 1.14
C THR A 80 -8.66 -17.19 -0.09
N LYS A 81 -9.14 -17.64 -1.25
CA LYS A 81 -9.00 -16.95 -2.54
C LYS A 81 -9.89 -15.69 -2.52
N GLY A 82 -9.39 -14.58 -3.08
CA GLY A 82 -10.18 -13.37 -3.29
C GLY A 82 -10.32 -12.44 -2.08
N ILE A 83 -9.40 -12.47 -1.11
CA ILE A 83 -9.37 -11.50 0.00
C ILE A 83 -8.54 -10.27 -0.41
N GLY A 84 -9.10 -9.08 -0.18
CA GLY A 84 -8.48 -7.79 -0.44
C GLY A 84 -9.21 -7.00 -1.52
N THR A 85 -8.69 -5.83 -1.85
CA THR A 85 -9.27 -4.93 -2.84
C THR A 85 -8.51 -5.06 -4.18
N PRO A 86 -9.15 -5.47 -5.30
CA PRO A 86 -8.45 -5.84 -6.54
C PRO A 86 -7.46 -4.81 -7.07
N ALA A 87 -7.76 -3.51 -6.94
CA ALA A 87 -6.89 -2.43 -7.40
C ALA A 87 -5.53 -2.36 -6.67
N TYR A 88 -5.41 -2.95 -5.48
CA TYR A 88 -4.19 -2.95 -4.67
C TYR A 88 -3.52 -4.32 -4.63
N MET A 89 -4.09 -5.34 -5.28
CA MET A 89 -3.57 -6.70 -5.22
C MET A 89 -2.29 -6.87 -6.05
N ALA A 90 -1.32 -7.57 -5.46
CA ALA A 90 -0.10 -7.96 -6.15
C ALA A 90 -0.38 -8.98 -7.28
N PRO A 91 0.43 -9.02 -8.34
CA PRO A 91 0.21 -9.90 -9.50
C PRO A 91 0.13 -11.38 -9.14
N GLU A 92 0.93 -11.86 -8.18
CA GLU A 92 0.89 -13.23 -7.68
C GLU A 92 -0.46 -13.56 -7.00
N ILE A 93 -1.05 -12.59 -6.29
CA ILE A 93 -2.35 -12.76 -5.62
C ILE A 93 -3.47 -12.81 -6.65
N LEU A 94 -3.40 -11.97 -7.69
CA LEU A 94 -4.33 -12.00 -8.82
C LEU A 94 -4.27 -13.34 -9.57
N LYS A 95 -3.08 -13.94 -9.68
CA LYS A 95 -2.84 -15.29 -10.22
C LYS A 95 -3.23 -16.43 -9.26
N LYS A 96 -3.80 -16.11 -8.10
CA LYS A 96 -4.25 -17.05 -7.06
C LYS A 96 -3.09 -17.85 -6.45
N GLU A 97 -1.90 -17.27 -6.43
CA GLU A 97 -0.75 -17.80 -5.70
C GLU A 97 -0.84 -17.48 -4.20
N ARG A 98 0.16 -17.90 -3.42
CA ARG A 98 0.13 -17.77 -1.96
C ARG A 98 0.41 -16.35 -1.51
N TYR A 99 -0.33 -15.89 -0.50
CA TYR A 99 -0.01 -14.63 0.19
C TYR A 99 1.32 -14.74 0.92
N GLN A 100 2.16 -13.73 0.75
CA GLN A 100 3.47 -13.58 1.38
C GLN A 100 3.67 -12.13 1.81
N MET A 101 4.65 -11.83 2.67
CA MET A 101 4.89 -10.45 3.11
C MET A 101 5.08 -9.45 1.95
N PRO A 102 5.77 -9.80 0.84
CA PRO A 102 5.90 -8.90 -0.31
C PRO A 102 4.58 -8.51 -0.97
N SER A 103 3.47 -9.24 -0.77
CA SER A 103 2.18 -8.84 -1.33
C SER A 103 1.63 -7.58 -0.65
N ASP A 104 1.84 -7.43 0.67
CA ASP A 104 1.48 -6.20 1.39
C ASP A 104 2.34 -5.01 0.91
N ILE A 105 3.60 -5.25 0.54
CA ILE A 105 4.52 -4.23 -0.01
C ILE A 105 4.01 -3.69 -1.35
N PHE A 106 3.49 -4.57 -2.21
CA PHE A 106 2.90 -4.16 -3.47
C PHE A 106 1.67 -3.28 -3.24
N SER A 107 0.76 -3.71 -2.37
CA SER A 107 -0.42 -2.93 -1.99
C SER A 107 -0.06 -1.58 -1.37
N PHE A 108 1.04 -1.55 -0.59
CA PHE A 108 1.59 -0.32 -0.04
C PHE A 108 2.14 0.62 -1.11
N ALA A 109 2.78 0.10 -2.16
CA ALA A 109 3.25 0.90 -3.28
C ALA A 109 2.12 1.65 -4.01
N ILE A 110 0.99 0.97 -4.24
CA ILE A 110 -0.21 1.61 -4.80
C ILE A 110 -0.76 2.68 -3.86
N THR A 111 -0.76 2.40 -2.55
CA THR A 111 -1.19 3.37 -1.52
C THR A 111 -0.29 4.62 -1.48
N MET A 112 1.03 4.45 -1.58
CA MET A 112 1.99 5.55 -1.72
C MET A 112 1.69 6.38 -2.96
N TYR A 113 1.50 5.74 -4.11
CA TYR A 113 1.17 6.42 -5.36
C TYR A 113 -0.09 7.29 -5.21
N GLU A 114 -1.18 6.75 -4.67
CA GLU A 114 -2.43 7.52 -4.46
C GLU A 114 -2.25 8.69 -3.51
N THR A 115 -1.45 8.50 -2.46
CA THR A 115 -1.24 9.52 -1.42
C THR A 115 -0.39 10.68 -1.94
N PHE A 116 0.68 10.38 -2.67
CA PHE A 116 1.55 11.40 -3.25
C PHE A 116 0.92 12.08 -4.47
N ALA A 117 0.22 11.34 -5.34
CA ALA A 117 -0.56 11.93 -6.42
C ALA A 117 -1.77 12.74 -5.91
N TRP A 118 -2.30 12.37 -4.74
CA TRP A 118 -3.57 12.84 -4.17
C TRP A 118 -4.77 12.62 -5.10
N ARG A 119 -4.79 11.47 -5.77
CA ARG A 119 -5.88 10.99 -6.65
C ARG A 119 -5.84 9.47 -6.76
N ALA A 120 -6.92 8.88 -7.24
CA ALA A 120 -6.98 7.44 -7.47
C ALA A 120 -5.88 7.01 -8.47
N ALA A 121 -5.16 5.95 -8.13
CA ALA A 121 -4.05 5.40 -8.91
C ALA A 121 -4.56 4.89 -10.26
N TYR A 122 -5.72 4.23 -10.23
CA TYR A 122 -6.42 3.74 -11.42
C TYR A 122 -7.68 4.58 -11.65
N SER A 123 -7.60 5.56 -12.55
CA SER A 123 -8.74 6.42 -12.86
C SER A 123 -9.88 5.61 -13.51
N LYS A 124 -11.14 5.95 -13.18
CA LYS A 124 -12.31 5.28 -13.78
C LYS A 124 -12.47 5.54 -15.28
N GLU A 125 -11.82 6.58 -15.79
CA GLU A 125 -11.79 6.91 -17.22
C GLU A 125 -10.93 5.90 -18.00
N LYS A 126 -9.76 5.55 -17.46
CA LYS A 126 -8.82 4.60 -18.10
C LYS A 126 -9.12 3.15 -17.71
N PHE A 127 -9.57 2.93 -16.48
CA PHE A 127 -9.88 1.63 -15.91
C PHE A 127 -11.35 1.57 -15.49
N LYS A 128 -12.21 1.29 -16.46
CA LYS A 128 -13.66 1.26 -16.25
C LYS A 128 -14.09 0.15 -15.29
N PHE A 129 -13.33 -0.93 -15.20
CA PHE A 129 -13.66 -2.10 -14.40
C PHE A 129 -12.46 -2.56 -13.56
N GLU A 130 -12.71 -3.12 -12.37
CA GLU A 130 -11.65 -3.65 -11.51
C GLU A 130 -10.85 -4.77 -12.19
N TRP A 131 -11.51 -5.58 -13.02
CA TRP A 131 -10.83 -6.65 -13.76
C TRP A 131 -9.83 -6.09 -14.77
N SER A 132 -10.04 -4.89 -15.32
CA SER A 132 -9.06 -4.29 -16.27
C SER A 132 -7.80 -3.84 -15.55
N ILE A 133 -7.89 -3.49 -14.26
CA ILE A 133 -6.72 -3.23 -13.42
C ILE A 133 -5.96 -4.53 -13.18
N ALA A 134 -6.67 -5.59 -12.80
CA ALA A 134 -6.08 -6.89 -12.56
C ALA A 134 -5.35 -7.43 -13.81
N ASP A 135 -5.97 -7.29 -14.98
CA ASP A 135 -5.38 -7.66 -16.26
C ASP A 135 -4.12 -6.83 -16.57
N PHE A 136 -4.20 -5.51 -16.44
CA PHE A 136 -3.07 -4.60 -16.64
C PHE A 136 -1.87 -4.96 -15.76
N VAL A 137 -2.08 -5.18 -14.46
CA VAL A 137 -1.03 -5.52 -13.50
C VAL A 137 -0.46 -6.92 -13.75
N SER A 138 -1.32 -7.88 -14.10
CA SER A 138 -0.92 -9.29 -14.36
C SER A 138 -0.02 -9.44 -15.58
N HIS A 139 -0.18 -8.55 -16.57
CA HIS A 139 0.68 -8.42 -17.74
C HIS A 139 2.01 -7.68 -17.46
N GLY A 140 2.27 -7.30 -16.21
CA GLY A 140 3.51 -6.64 -15.82
C GLY A 140 3.51 -5.12 -15.98
N ASN A 141 2.39 -4.53 -16.42
CA ASN A 141 2.30 -3.08 -16.58
C ASN A 141 2.22 -2.37 -15.23
N ARG A 142 2.72 -1.13 -15.17
CA ARG A 142 2.69 -0.24 -13.99
C ARG A 142 2.25 1.15 -14.41
N LEU A 143 1.80 1.94 -13.44
CA LEU A 143 1.41 3.32 -13.69
C LEU A 143 2.64 4.16 -14.03
N GLU A 144 2.44 5.14 -14.90
CA GLU A 144 3.43 6.17 -15.20
C GLU A 144 3.56 7.13 -14.02
N LYS A 145 4.68 7.88 -13.96
CA LYS A 145 4.89 8.88 -12.90
C LYS A 145 3.83 9.98 -13.02
N ASP A 146 3.22 10.30 -11.90
CA ASP A 146 2.32 11.44 -11.78
C ASP A 146 3.12 12.74 -11.62
N ASP A 147 2.63 13.85 -12.17
CA ASP A 147 3.29 15.16 -12.03
C ASP A 147 3.40 15.63 -10.57
N ASN A 148 2.49 15.17 -9.70
CA ASN A 148 2.50 15.47 -8.27
C ASN A 148 3.45 14.58 -7.45
N ILE A 149 4.10 13.60 -8.08
CA ILE A 149 5.04 12.68 -7.43
C ILE A 149 6.47 13.05 -7.87
N SER A 150 7.33 13.34 -6.91
CA SER A 150 8.76 13.57 -7.12
C SER A 150 9.44 12.33 -7.74
N THR A 151 10.62 12.52 -8.31
CA THR A 151 11.35 11.39 -8.91
C THR A 151 11.78 10.39 -7.83
N GLU A 152 12.18 10.90 -6.67
CA GLU A 152 12.64 10.15 -5.51
C GLU A 152 11.51 9.31 -4.89
N GLU A 153 10.31 9.89 -4.70
CA GLU A 153 9.12 9.14 -4.28
C GLU A 153 8.76 8.05 -5.29
N PHE A 154 8.80 8.37 -6.59
CA PHE A 154 8.46 7.41 -7.63
C PHE A 154 9.47 6.26 -7.71
N ASP A 155 10.76 6.52 -7.52
CA ASP A 155 11.80 5.47 -7.46
C ASP A 155 11.55 4.49 -6.31
N ILE A 156 11.08 4.98 -5.15
CA ILE A 156 10.68 4.14 -4.01
C ILE A 156 9.48 3.26 -4.39
N ILE A 157 8.44 3.86 -4.99
CA ILE A 157 7.25 3.14 -5.47
C ILE A 157 7.65 2.07 -6.49
N GLN A 158 8.56 2.41 -7.42
CA GLN A 158 9.00 1.50 -8.48
C GLN A 158 9.66 0.24 -7.95
N LYS A 159 10.48 0.36 -6.91
CA LYS A 159 11.12 -0.79 -6.26
C LYS A 159 10.13 -1.60 -5.42
N ALA A 160 9.11 -0.95 -4.84
CA ALA A 160 8.10 -1.60 -4.02
C ALA A 160 7.07 -2.42 -4.83
N TRP A 161 6.68 -1.99 -6.03
CA TRP A 161 5.73 -2.73 -6.89
C TRP A 161 6.39 -3.61 -7.97
N CYS A 162 7.66 -3.99 -7.77
CA CYS A 162 8.36 -4.91 -8.67
C CYS A 162 7.54 -6.19 -8.93
N ALA A 163 7.59 -6.74 -10.14
CA ALA A 163 6.81 -7.93 -10.50
C ALA A 163 7.20 -9.16 -9.65
N GLU A 164 8.49 -9.38 -9.46
CA GLU A 164 9.02 -10.50 -8.68
C GLU A 164 8.93 -10.19 -7.18
N PRO A 165 8.15 -10.97 -6.40
CA PRO A 165 7.96 -10.73 -4.97
C PRO A 165 9.27 -10.64 -4.17
N ASP A 166 10.22 -11.52 -4.48
CA ASP A 166 11.51 -11.60 -3.77
C ASP A 166 12.46 -10.43 -4.08
N LYS A 167 12.21 -9.68 -5.16
CA LYS A 167 13.00 -8.50 -5.54
C LYS A 167 12.39 -7.19 -5.02
N ARG A 168 11.20 -7.22 -4.42
CA ARG A 168 10.57 -6.01 -3.85
C ARG A 168 11.38 -5.53 -2.65
N THR A 169 11.57 -4.22 -2.58
CA THR A 169 12.22 -3.56 -1.43
C THR A 169 11.48 -3.90 -0.14
N LYS A 170 12.23 -4.17 0.93
CA LYS A 170 11.64 -4.50 2.23
C LYS A 170 11.07 -3.25 2.89
N ILE A 171 10.03 -3.41 3.72
CA ILE A 171 9.36 -2.26 4.35
C ILE A 171 10.32 -1.38 5.19
N ASN A 172 11.31 -1.95 5.85
CA ASN A 172 12.32 -1.19 6.61
C ASN A 172 13.20 -0.32 5.71
N GLU A 173 13.54 -0.80 4.52
CA GLU A 173 14.29 -0.02 3.52
C GLU A 173 13.43 1.12 2.95
N ILE A 174 12.13 0.87 2.74
CA ILE A 174 11.17 1.92 2.33
C ILE A 174 11.06 3.00 3.40
N ILE A 175 10.93 2.63 4.69
CA ILE A 175 10.87 3.60 5.80
C ILE A 175 12.11 4.49 5.82
N ASN A 176 13.30 3.89 5.69
CA ASN A 176 14.56 4.65 5.69
C ASN A 176 14.66 5.59 4.49
N ALA A 177 14.25 5.13 3.30
CA ALA A 177 14.23 5.96 2.10
C ALA A 177 13.27 7.14 2.25
N LEU A 178 12.04 6.91 2.71
CA LEU A 178 11.04 7.97 2.93
C LEU A 178 11.53 9.01 3.94
N LYS A 179 12.11 8.57 5.07
CA LYS A 179 12.66 9.48 6.08
C LYS A 179 13.83 10.33 5.58
N SER A 180 14.53 9.90 4.53
CA SER A 180 15.61 10.69 3.93
C SER A 180 15.12 11.79 2.98
N LEU A 181 13.83 11.80 2.64
CA LEU A 181 13.20 12.81 1.77
C LEU A 181 12.63 14.01 2.55
N VAL A 182 12.49 13.90 3.88
CA VAL A 182 11.79 14.88 4.75
C VAL A 182 12.76 15.79 5.50
#